data_AF-A0A0C3PMW8-F1
#
_entry.id   AF-A0A0C3PMW8-F1
#
_cell.length_a   1.000
_cell.length_b   1.000
_cell.length_c   1.000
_cell.angle_alpha   90.00
_cell.angle_beta   90.00
_cell.angle_gamma   90.00
#
_symmetry.space_group_name_H-M   'P 1'
#
loop_
_entity.id
_entity.type
_entity.pdbx_description
1 polymer ?
#
loop_
_entity_poly.entity_id
_entity_poly.type
_entity_poly.pdbx_seq_one_letter_code
_entity_poly.pdbx_strand_id
1 'polypeptide(L)'
;MPFTRSRSPAVHMLGNGFGRSAAPASPAFGARPKQSLPVRSRALLPATFTLSFPVPFSKSKWMVSIDVRQAAENTLLLCSLGYCADKIRATAGELSPDMWISIELSLLIIASIIYYCTTRLAWSKIITPTPAPSDSTVPERPASPRNAESRRGPPVVTASLNKKEERGLLWMTVPKNYRDSSDDGILTGLLGGAFIAAAMLHLAIRSTAEPTASLLPAEWLIEPPRVVSNLRPPLDAAHALLVSRRNLVSLSTFCATILIVHVCASRVTEARHRRKVQVPAGELHHVPRKESRRTYLYMLFTVSVTLWILCVKIALAEFAKVGIWQNLSNAEVVAASVFYQFSLYSAVRLAHHGFTLGELGLVSFGATALFMEMMNLTMARVRRRRDG
;
A
#
# COMPACT_ATOMS: atom_id res chain seq x y z
N MET A 1 -22.75 12.42 -37.11
CA MET A 1 -23.73 11.41 -36.65
C MET A 1 -23.72 11.37 -35.13
N PRO A 2 -24.80 11.75 -34.44
CA PRO A 2 -24.84 11.76 -32.98
C PRO A 2 -25.19 10.35 -32.46
N PHE A 3 -24.32 9.81 -31.60
CA PHE A 3 -24.59 8.58 -30.84
C PHE A 3 -25.71 8.83 -29.83
N THR A 4 -26.86 8.18 -30.03
CA THR A 4 -27.95 8.14 -29.07
C THR A 4 -27.53 7.31 -27.85
N ARG A 5 -27.42 7.99 -26.70
CA ARG A 5 -27.18 7.36 -25.40
C ARG A 5 -28.41 6.53 -25.02
N SER A 6 -28.23 5.22 -24.96
CA SER A 6 -29.14 4.31 -24.25
C SER A 6 -29.32 4.80 -22.82
N ARG A 7 -30.52 5.27 -22.50
CA ARG A 7 -30.95 5.56 -21.13
C ARG A 7 -31.42 4.25 -20.53
N SER A 8 -30.70 3.73 -19.55
CA SER A 8 -31.21 2.68 -18.67
C SER A 8 -32.50 3.18 -18.00
N PRO A 9 -33.54 2.35 -17.86
CA PRO A 9 -34.80 2.78 -17.25
C PRO A 9 -34.56 3.09 -15.78
N ALA A 10 -34.98 4.28 -15.35
CA ALA A 10 -35.07 4.64 -13.96
C ALA A 10 -36.17 3.78 -13.32
N VAL A 11 -35.80 2.89 -12.40
CA VAL A 11 -36.76 2.14 -11.60
C VAL A 11 -37.37 3.10 -10.58
N HIS A 12 -38.56 3.62 -10.90
CA HIS A 12 -39.42 4.27 -9.93
C HIS A 12 -39.95 3.22 -8.96
N MET A 13 -39.38 3.16 -7.75
CA MET A 13 -40.02 2.51 -6.61
C MET A 13 -41.14 3.44 -6.12
N LEU A 14 -42.35 3.23 -6.63
CA LEU A 14 -43.58 3.77 -6.05
C LEU A 14 -44.38 2.62 -5.43
N GLY A 15 -44.84 2.89 -4.22
CA GLY A 15 -45.38 1.92 -3.28
C GLY A 15 -46.78 1.40 -3.60
N ASN A 16 -47.09 0.34 -2.85
CA ASN A 16 -48.39 -0.18 -2.42
C ASN A 16 -49.55 -0.18 -3.43
N GLY A 17 -49.88 -1.37 -3.90
CA GLY A 17 -51.19 -1.66 -4.46
C GLY A 17 -51.31 -3.13 -4.83
N PHE A 18 -52.25 -3.82 -4.20
CA PHE A 18 -52.61 -5.23 -4.38
C PHE A 18 -52.78 -5.64 -5.86
N GLY A 19 -52.26 -6.81 -6.22
CA GLY A 19 -52.57 -7.47 -7.50
C GLY A 19 -51.65 -8.66 -7.78
N ARG A 20 -52.12 -9.87 -7.46
CA ARG A 20 -51.45 -11.14 -7.82
C ARG A 20 -51.58 -11.38 -9.32
N SER A 21 -50.45 -11.42 -10.03
CA SER A 21 -50.31 -12.09 -11.32
C SER A 21 -49.05 -12.95 -11.29
N ALA A 22 -49.22 -14.25 -11.50
CA ALA A 22 -48.16 -15.24 -11.48
C ALA A 22 -47.23 -15.04 -12.70
N ALA A 23 -45.95 -14.80 -12.43
CA ALA A 23 -44.90 -14.84 -13.44
C ALA A 23 -44.26 -16.24 -13.50
N PRO A 24 -43.84 -16.71 -14.69
CA PRO A 24 -43.26 -18.04 -14.85
C PRO A 24 -41.88 -18.13 -14.18
N ALA A 25 -41.64 -19.26 -13.52
CA ALA A 25 -40.44 -19.56 -12.75
C ALA A 25 -39.18 -19.59 -13.63
N SER A 26 -38.25 -18.68 -13.35
CA SER A 26 -36.85 -18.81 -13.78
C SER A 26 -36.08 -19.68 -12.77
N PRO A 27 -35.24 -20.64 -13.20
CA PRO A 27 -34.45 -21.45 -12.30
C PRO A 27 -33.11 -20.76 -12.04
N ALA A 28 -33.03 -19.93 -11.00
CA ALA A 28 -31.72 -19.45 -10.54
C ALA A 28 -31.74 -18.95 -9.09
N PHE A 29 -30.80 -19.46 -8.30
CA PHE A 29 -30.25 -18.84 -7.08
C PHE A 29 -31.17 -18.69 -5.85
N GLY A 30 -31.72 -19.81 -5.40
CA GLY A 30 -32.14 -19.99 -4.01
C GLY A 30 -30.96 -20.22 -3.05
N ALA A 31 -29.88 -19.45 -3.14
CA ALA A 31 -28.87 -19.40 -2.09
C ALA A 31 -29.25 -18.31 -1.09
N ARG A 32 -30.19 -18.62 -0.19
CA ARG A 32 -30.37 -17.83 1.04
C ARG A 32 -29.00 -17.75 1.71
N PRO A 33 -28.44 -16.56 1.99
CA PRO A 33 -27.26 -16.47 2.82
C PRO A 33 -27.66 -17.04 4.19
N LYS A 34 -27.24 -18.28 4.46
CA LYS A 34 -27.26 -18.82 5.82
C LYS A 34 -26.46 -17.80 6.63
N GLN A 35 -27.14 -17.05 7.50
CA GLN A 35 -26.50 -16.30 8.57
C GLN A 35 -25.79 -17.35 9.42
N SER A 36 -24.55 -17.68 9.06
CA SER A 36 -23.66 -18.40 9.94
C SER A 36 -23.52 -17.50 11.16
N LEU A 37 -24.08 -17.96 12.28
CA LEU A 37 -23.79 -17.37 13.57
C LEU A 37 -22.27 -17.24 13.67
N PRO A 38 -21.74 -16.06 14.03
CA PRO A 38 -20.31 -15.85 14.07
C PRO A 38 -19.72 -16.89 15.01
N VAL A 39 -19.00 -17.86 14.43
CA VAL A 39 -18.20 -18.80 15.22
C VAL A 39 -17.28 -17.90 16.03
N ARG A 40 -17.50 -17.92 17.35
CA ARG A 40 -16.77 -17.09 18.31
C ARG A 40 -15.34 -17.61 18.37
N SER A 41 -14.54 -17.26 17.37
CA SER A 41 -13.11 -17.54 17.37
C SER A 41 -12.54 -16.89 18.62
N ARG A 42 -12.05 -17.72 19.54
CA ARG A 42 -11.34 -17.26 20.73
C ARG A 42 -9.99 -16.72 20.24
N ALA A 43 -9.95 -15.45 19.88
CA ALA A 43 -8.69 -14.78 19.59
C ALA A 43 -7.88 -14.71 20.89
N LEU A 44 -6.63 -15.17 20.85
CA LEU A 44 -5.70 -15.13 22.00
C LEU A 44 -5.32 -13.68 22.39
N LEU A 45 -5.44 -12.75 21.44
CA LEU A 45 -5.11 -11.34 21.63
C LEU A 45 -6.34 -10.47 21.38
N PRO A 46 -6.47 -9.33 22.09
CA PRO A 46 -7.52 -8.37 21.82
C PRO A 46 -7.35 -7.80 20.40
N ALA A 47 -8.46 -7.64 19.68
CA ALA A 47 -8.43 -7.07 18.33
C ALA A 47 -7.93 -5.62 18.32
N THR A 48 -8.16 -4.88 19.40
CA THR A 48 -7.72 -3.49 19.55
C THR A 48 -7.04 -3.28 20.90
N PHE A 49 -5.94 -2.55 20.88
CA PHE A 49 -5.25 -2.08 22.08
C PHE A 49 -5.48 -0.58 22.21
N THR A 50 -5.84 -0.12 23.40
CA THR A 50 -6.07 1.30 23.68
C THR A 50 -5.17 1.75 24.81
N LEU A 51 -4.38 2.79 24.55
CA LEU A 51 -3.52 3.42 25.55
C LEU A 51 -4.05 4.82 25.82
N SER A 52 -4.35 5.13 27.08
CA SER A 52 -4.69 6.49 27.50
C SER A 52 -3.55 7.07 28.31
N PHE A 53 -3.10 8.27 27.95
CA PHE A 53 -2.08 8.98 28.73
C PHE A 53 -2.48 10.44 28.99
N PRO A 54 -2.15 10.98 30.17
CA PRO A 54 -2.29 12.41 30.44
C PRO A 54 -1.22 13.18 29.67
N VAL A 55 -1.61 14.31 29.06
CA VAL A 55 -0.63 15.22 28.45
C VAL A 55 -0.03 16.09 29.54
N PRO A 56 1.31 16.16 29.68
CA PRO A 56 1.93 17.02 30.68
C PRO A 56 1.48 18.47 30.45
N PHE A 57 1.15 19.18 31.54
CA PHE A 57 0.66 20.57 31.51
C PHE A 57 -0.71 20.79 30.87
N SER A 58 -1.51 19.74 30.58
CA SER A 58 -2.88 19.87 30.10
C SER A 58 -3.87 19.04 30.92
N LYS A 59 -5.08 19.56 31.16
CA LYS A 59 -6.20 18.76 31.71
C LYS A 59 -6.75 17.73 30.70
N SER A 60 -6.24 17.72 29.47
CA SER A 60 -6.69 16.82 28.40
C SER A 60 -6.04 15.45 28.54
N LYS A 61 -6.86 14.40 28.48
CA LYS A 61 -6.40 13.01 28.31
C LYS A 61 -6.48 12.63 26.83
N TRP A 62 -5.44 11.99 26.31
CA TRP A 62 -5.43 11.47 24.94
C TRP A 62 -5.54 9.95 24.97
N MET A 63 -6.29 9.41 24.02
CA MET A 63 -6.41 7.98 23.78
C MET A 63 -5.85 7.66 22.39
N VAL A 64 -4.92 6.72 22.36
CA VAL A 64 -4.40 6.12 21.13
C VAL A 64 -4.97 4.71 21.04
N SER A 65 -5.64 4.40 19.94
CA SER A 65 -6.10 3.05 19.64
C SER A 65 -5.38 2.48 18.42
N ILE A 66 -4.98 1.22 18.51
CA ILE A 66 -4.25 0.48 17.47
C ILE A 66 -4.87 -0.91 17.29
N ASP A 67 -4.97 -1.38 16.04
CA ASP A 67 -5.33 -2.77 15.72
C ASP A 67 -4.09 -3.66 15.96
N VAL A 68 -4.18 -4.57 16.94
CA VAL A 68 -3.02 -5.38 17.38
C VAL A 68 -2.57 -6.34 16.31
N ARG A 69 -3.52 -6.93 15.56
CA ARG A 69 -3.19 -7.89 14.51
C ARG A 69 -2.45 -7.19 13.39
N GLN A 70 -2.99 -6.07 12.93
CA GLN A 70 -2.37 -5.27 11.87
C GLN A 70 -1.02 -4.70 12.33
N ALA A 71 -0.90 -4.27 13.58
CA ALA A 71 0.37 -3.82 14.14
C ALA A 71 1.41 -4.93 14.17
N ALA A 72 1.04 -6.14 14.58
CA ALA A 72 1.94 -7.29 14.61
C ALA A 72 2.42 -7.68 13.21
N GLU A 73 1.51 -7.80 12.24
CA GLU A 73 1.84 -8.11 10.84
C GLU A 73 2.81 -7.06 10.25
N ASN A 74 2.54 -5.77 10.46
CA ASN A 74 3.39 -4.70 9.97
C ASN A 74 4.73 -4.61 10.69
N THR A 75 4.76 -4.85 12.00
CA THR A 75 5.99 -4.89 12.78
C THR A 75 6.88 -6.04 12.31
N LEU A 76 6.30 -7.22 12.06
CA LEU A 76 7.02 -8.35 11.52
C LEU A 76 7.67 -8.02 10.16
N LEU A 77 6.92 -7.39 9.25
CA LEU A 77 7.46 -6.96 7.95
C LEU A 77 8.58 -5.92 8.08
N LEU A 78 8.39 -4.90 8.94
CA LEU A 78 9.39 -3.85 9.20
C LEU A 78 10.67 -4.44 9.81
N CYS A 79 10.54 -5.30 10.82
CA CYS A 79 11.68 -5.95 11.48
C CYS A 79 12.41 -6.90 10.52
N SER A 80 11.67 -7.63 9.68
CA SER A 80 12.28 -8.54 8.69
C SER A 80 13.07 -7.78 7.64
N LEU A 81 12.53 -6.67 7.11
CA LEU A 81 13.26 -5.82 6.17
C LEU A 81 14.45 -5.13 6.85
N GLY A 82 14.27 -4.65 8.08
CA GLY A 82 15.33 -4.05 8.89
C GLY A 82 16.49 -5.01 9.16
N TYR A 83 16.17 -6.28 9.46
CA TYR A 83 17.17 -7.33 9.59
C TYR A 83 17.94 -7.55 8.29
N CYS A 84 17.27 -7.63 7.14
CA CYS A 84 17.95 -7.73 5.84
C CYS A 84 18.85 -6.50 5.56
N ALA A 85 18.35 -5.29 5.84
CA ALA A 85 19.10 -4.06 5.64
C ALA A 85 20.36 -3.99 6.52
N ASP A 86 20.26 -4.44 7.78
CA ASP A 86 21.39 -4.55 8.71
C ASP A 86 22.42 -5.58 8.23
N LYS A 87 21.97 -6.77 7.80
CA LYS A 87 22.88 -7.80 7.28
C LYS A 87 23.59 -7.38 6.00
N ILE A 88 22.92 -6.71 5.07
CA ILE A 88 23.55 -6.16 3.86
C ILE A 88 24.58 -5.09 4.24
N ARG A 89 24.27 -4.24 5.22
CA ARG A 89 25.18 -3.20 5.71
C ARG A 89 26.43 -3.78 6.36
N ALA A 90 26.29 -4.84 7.15
CA ALA A 90 27.41 -5.48 7.84
C ALA A 90 28.44 -6.06 6.86
N THR A 91 28.01 -6.43 5.64
CA THR A 91 28.89 -6.92 4.57
C THR A 91 29.39 -5.82 3.63
N ALA A 92 28.91 -4.59 3.78
CA ALA A 92 29.18 -3.49 2.85
C ALA A 92 30.49 -2.76 3.20
N GLY A 93 31.34 -2.56 2.20
CA GLY A 93 32.47 -1.63 2.31
C GLY A 93 32.02 -0.17 2.35
N GLU A 94 32.91 0.75 2.78
CA GLU A 94 32.65 2.19 2.77
C GLU A 94 32.26 2.66 1.36
N LEU A 95 31.15 3.41 1.26
CA LEU A 95 30.59 3.94 0.00
C LEU A 95 30.30 2.88 -1.08
N SER A 96 30.24 1.59 -0.72
CA SER A 96 29.91 0.52 -1.64
C SER A 96 28.43 0.56 -2.08
N PRO A 97 28.07 -0.05 -3.22
CA PRO A 97 26.67 -0.15 -3.66
C PRO A 97 25.73 -0.76 -2.60
N ASP A 98 26.24 -1.70 -1.82
CA ASP A 98 25.48 -2.39 -0.76
C ASP A 98 25.17 -1.45 0.42
N MET A 99 26.08 -0.51 0.73
CA MET A 99 25.85 0.52 1.74
C MET A 99 24.70 1.44 1.32
N TRP A 100 24.71 1.90 0.06
CA TRP A 100 23.64 2.74 -0.48
C TRP A 100 22.29 2.01 -0.52
N ILE A 101 22.28 0.73 -0.89
CA ILE A 101 21.09 -0.11 -0.82
C ILE A 101 20.54 -0.21 0.61
N SER A 102 21.42 -0.42 1.61
CA SER A 102 20.98 -0.43 3.01
C SER A 102 20.37 0.91 3.44
N ILE A 103 20.94 2.03 2.98
CA ILE A 103 20.39 3.38 3.21
C ILE A 103 19.02 3.52 2.54
N GLU A 104 18.86 3.08 1.28
CA GLU A 104 17.56 3.09 0.58
C GLU A 104 16.49 2.30 1.34
N LEU A 105 16.82 1.10 1.80
CA LEU A 105 15.92 0.26 2.60
C LEU A 105 15.57 0.93 3.93
N SER A 106 16.54 1.56 4.59
CA SER A 106 16.31 2.29 5.85
C SER A 106 15.40 3.50 5.65
N LEU A 107 15.58 4.26 4.57
CA LEU A 107 14.70 5.38 4.21
C LEU A 107 13.28 4.90 3.94
N LEU A 108 13.12 3.76 3.25
CA LEU A 108 11.82 3.15 3.01
C LEU A 108 11.14 2.68 4.31
N ILE A 109 11.90 2.07 5.24
CA ILE A 109 11.39 1.69 6.57
C ILE A 109 10.90 2.93 7.33
N ILE A 110 11.69 4.00 7.36
CA ILE A 110 11.32 5.26 8.02
C ILE A 110 10.06 5.84 7.38
N ALA A 111 9.98 5.91 6.04
CA ALA A 111 8.80 6.40 5.34
C ALA A 111 7.56 5.56 5.64
N SER A 112 7.69 4.24 5.72
CA SER A 112 6.63 3.31 6.10
C SER A 112 6.19 3.49 7.56
N ILE A 113 7.11 3.72 8.50
CA ILE A 113 6.78 4.03 9.90
C ILE A 113 6.02 5.35 9.99
N ILE A 114 6.50 6.40 9.31
CA ILE A 114 5.80 7.69 9.26
C ILE A 114 4.39 7.51 8.69
N TYR A 115 4.25 6.75 7.60
CA TYR A 115 2.95 6.42 7.02
C TYR A 115 2.05 5.69 8.02
N TYR A 116 2.58 4.67 8.70
CA TYR A 116 1.84 3.89 9.68
C TYR A 116 1.35 4.76 10.85
N CYS A 117 2.26 5.54 11.44
CA CYS A 117 1.95 6.44 12.55
C CYS A 117 0.92 7.51 12.18
N THR A 118 1.01 8.06 10.96
CA THR A 118 0.09 9.12 10.51
C THR A 118 -1.31 8.60 10.17
N THR A 119 -1.41 7.37 9.65
CA THR A 119 -2.67 6.85 9.10
C THR A 119 -3.38 5.84 9.98
N ARG A 120 -2.62 5.02 10.72
CA ARG A 120 -3.15 3.89 11.51
C ARG A 120 -3.31 4.20 12.98
N LEU A 121 -2.59 5.19 13.52
CA LEU A 121 -2.81 5.64 14.88
C LEU A 121 -4.05 6.53 14.93
N ALA A 122 -5.10 6.03 15.58
CA ALA A 122 -6.28 6.81 15.88
C ALA A 122 -6.05 7.57 17.18
N TRP A 123 -5.76 8.86 17.02
CA TRP A 123 -5.62 9.82 18.11
C TRP A 123 -7.00 10.41 18.42
N SER A 124 -7.48 10.23 19.65
CA SER A 124 -8.73 10.84 20.10
C SER A 124 -8.52 11.56 21.43
N LYS A 125 -9.08 12.77 21.53
CA LYS A 125 -9.10 13.53 22.78
C LYS A 125 -10.25 12.98 23.63
N ILE A 126 -9.94 12.47 24.82
CA ILE A 126 -10.97 12.08 25.78
C ILE A 126 -11.54 13.35 26.39
N ILE A 127 -12.78 13.69 26.03
CA ILE A 127 -13.52 14.75 26.69
C ILE A 127 -14.03 14.16 28.01
N THR A 128 -13.41 14.54 29.13
CA THR A 128 -13.93 14.18 30.45
C THR A 128 -15.23 14.96 30.62
N PRO A 129 -16.39 14.32 30.81
CA PRO A 129 -17.63 15.04 31.04
C PRO A 129 -17.43 15.90 32.28
N THR A 130 -17.57 17.22 32.12
CA THR A 130 -17.60 18.14 33.25
C THR A 130 -18.73 17.65 34.16
N PRO A 131 -18.45 17.36 35.45
CA PRO A 131 -19.52 16.98 36.37
C PRO A 131 -20.56 18.09 36.31
N ALA A 132 -21.79 17.75 35.93
CA ALA A 132 -22.88 18.71 35.94
C ALA A 132 -22.94 19.31 37.36
N PRO A 133 -23.06 20.64 37.49
CA PRO A 133 -23.24 21.24 38.81
C PRO A 133 -24.41 20.54 39.48
N SER A 134 -24.15 19.97 40.65
CA SER A 134 -25.18 19.37 41.48
C SER A 134 -26.06 20.49 42.01
N ASP A 135 -27.10 20.85 41.26
CA ASP A 135 -28.19 21.70 41.77
C ASP A 135 -28.93 20.91 42.85
N SER A 136 -28.45 21.04 44.08
CA SER A 136 -29.06 20.52 45.28
C SER A 136 -30.16 21.47 45.78
N THR A 137 -31.31 21.49 45.09
CA THR A 137 -32.58 21.99 45.66
C THR A 137 -33.79 21.27 45.07
N VAL A 138 -33.82 19.93 45.11
CA VAL A 138 -35.05 19.17 44.86
C VAL A 138 -35.57 18.64 46.19
N PRO A 139 -36.79 19.03 46.62
CA PRO A 139 -37.37 18.58 47.89
C PRO A 139 -37.62 17.07 47.88
N GLU A 140 -37.32 16.44 49.03
CA GLU A 140 -37.58 15.03 49.33
C GLU A 140 -39.00 14.63 48.94
N ARG A 141 -39.12 13.73 47.95
CA ARG A 141 -40.37 13.05 47.63
C ARG A 141 -40.31 11.65 48.27
N PRO A 142 -41.32 11.23 49.04
CA PRO A 142 -41.30 9.95 49.75
C PRO A 142 -41.20 8.75 48.80
N ALA A 143 -40.47 7.75 49.28
CA ALA A 143 -39.96 6.60 48.55
C ALA A 143 -41.04 5.80 47.79
N SER A 144 -40.81 5.60 46.49
CA SER A 144 -41.38 4.47 45.76
C SER A 144 -40.25 3.51 45.34
N PRO A 145 -40.49 2.19 45.36
CA PRO A 145 -39.45 1.20 45.11
C PRO A 145 -39.11 1.21 43.61
N ARG A 146 -37.99 1.82 43.24
CA ARG A 146 -37.43 1.73 41.89
C ARG A 146 -36.47 0.55 41.82
N ASN A 147 -36.77 -0.39 40.93
CA ASN A 147 -35.92 -1.52 40.59
C ASN A 147 -34.48 -1.07 40.35
N ALA A 148 -33.57 -1.57 41.20
CA ALA A 148 -32.15 -1.36 41.14
C ALA A 148 -31.53 -2.21 40.01
N GLU A 149 -31.85 -1.90 38.76
CA GLU A 149 -31.24 -2.56 37.60
C GLU A 149 -30.95 -1.54 36.50
N SER A 150 -30.03 -0.63 36.79
CA SER A 150 -29.22 -0.03 35.74
C SER A 150 -27.80 0.02 36.26
N ARG A 151 -27.17 -1.16 36.20
CA ARG A 151 -25.71 -1.33 36.27
C ARG A 151 -25.16 -0.35 35.24
N ARG A 152 -24.69 0.82 35.70
CA ARG A 152 -24.01 1.83 34.86
C ARG A 152 -22.92 1.06 34.13
N GLY A 153 -23.19 0.72 32.87
CA GLY A 153 -22.16 0.26 31.97
C GLY A 153 -21.05 1.30 32.01
N PRO A 154 -19.77 0.89 31.92
CA PRO A 154 -18.69 1.85 31.76
C PRO A 154 -19.10 2.83 30.66
N PRO A 155 -18.83 4.14 30.82
CA PRO A 155 -19.25 5.14 29.86
C PRO A 155 -18.89 4.61 28.47
N VAL A 156 -19.91 4.39 27.65
CA VAL A 156 -19.73 4.01 26.25
C VAL A 156 -19.02 5.22 25.66
N VAL A 157 -17.70 5.15 25.65
CA VAL A 157 -16.86 6.08 24.92
C VAL A 157 -17.31 5.86 23.49
N THR A 158 -18.24 6.70 23.04
CA THR A 158 -18.47 6.98 21.63
C THR A 158 -17.21 7.69 21.15
N ALA A 159 -16.07 6.99 21.23
CA ALA A 159 -14.91 7.25 20.41
C ALA A 159 -15.52 7.29 19.03
N SER A 160 -15.54 8.47 18.45
CA SER A 160 -16.09 8.69 17.14
C SER A 160 -15.34 7.76 16.20
N LEU A 161 -15.89 6.57 15.99
CA LEU A 161 -15.63 5.58 14.95
C LEU A 161 -15.90 6.18 13.55
N ASN A 162 -16.07 7.51 13.47
CA ASN A 162 -16.13 8.34 12.28
C ASN A 162 -14.78 8.48 11.58
N LYS A 163 -13.70 7.83 12.03
CA LYS A 163 -12.51 7.59 11.19
C LYS A 163 -12.73 6.43 10.21
N LYS A 164 -13.98 6.25 9.77
CA LYS A 164 -14.33 5.38 8.65
C LYS A 164 -13.62 5.93 7.41
N GLU A 165 -12.54 5.24 7.04
CA GLU A 165 -12.01 5.13 5.68
C GLU A 165 -11.10 6.26 5.17
N GLU A 166 -10.05 6.64 5.90
CA GLU A 166 -8.84 7.16 5.23
C GLU A 166 -8.01 5.98 4.66
N ARG A 167 -8.63 5.19 3.78
CA ARG A 167 -7.92 4.15 3.02
C ARG A 167 -6.90 4.81 2.09
N GLY A 168 -5.71 4.24 1.98
CA GLY A 168 -4.79 4.58 0.90
C GLY A 168 -5.46 4.27 -0.44
N LEU A 169 -5.33 5.19 -1.39
CA LEU A 169 -5.91 5.04 -2.72
C LEU A 169 -4.89 5.47 -3.75
N LEU A 170 -4.86 4.78 -4.89
CA LEU A 170 -4.11 5.24 -6.06
C LEU A 170 -4.76 6.53 -6.56
N TRP A 171 -3.94 7.49 -7.02
CA TRP A 171 -4.47 8.75 -7.52
C TRP A 171 -5.42 8.52 -8.71
N MET A 172 -6.53 9.27 -8.76
CA MET A 172 -7.63 9.10 -9.75
C MET A 172 -8.37 7.76 -9.73
N THR A 173 -8.28 7.01 -8.62
CA THR A 173 -9.11 5.82 -8.37
C THR A 173 -10.16 6.06 -7.28
N VAL A 174 -11.08 5.12 -7.12
CA VAL A 174 -12.22 5.22 -6.19
C VAL A 174 -12.21 4.01 -5.26
N PRO A 175 -12.66 4.11 -4.00
CA PRO A 175 -12.69 2.99 -3.05
C PRO A 175 -13.36 1.73 -3.63
N LYS A 176 -14.39 1.90 -4.47
CA LYS A 176 -15.07 0.82 -5.18
C LYS A 176 -14.19 0.01 -6.15
N ASN A 177 -12.96 0.41 -6.41
CA ASN A 177 -12.08 -0.40 -7.25
C ASN A 177 -11.32 -1.45 -6.42
N TYR A 178 -11.34 -1.31 -5.10
CA TYR A 178 -10.57 -2.13 -4.17
C TYR A 178 -11.45 -3.14 -3.44
N ARG A 179 -10.83 -4.24 -3.01
CA ARG A 179 -11.48 -5.23 -2.14
C ARG A 179 -11.85 -4.59 -0.81
N ASP A 180 -13.03 -4.92 -0.29
CA ASP A 180 -13.40 -4.51 1.05
C ASP A 180 -12.58 -5.29 2.08
N SER A 181 -11.72 -4.55 2.77
CA SER A 181 -10.80 -5.06 3.78
C SER A 181 -10.68 -4.03 4.91
N SER A 182 -10.38 -4.50 6.13
CA SER A 182 -10.08 -3.63 7.26
C SER A 182 -8.78 -2.85 7.03
N ASP A 183 -7.83 -3.48 6.32
CA ASP A 183 -6.56 -2.88 5.91
C ASP A 183 -6.51 -2.69 4.38
N ASP A 184 -6.00 -1.55 3.92
CA ASP A 184 -5.69 -1.33 2.50
C ASP A 184 -4.42 -2.10 2.07
N GLY A 185 -3.66 -2.66 3.01
CA GLY A 185 -2.47 -3.48 2.77
C GLY A 185 -1.27 -2.69 2.27
N ILE A 186 -1.31 -1.35 2.27
CA ILE A 186 -0.27 -0.49 1.71
C ILE A 186 1.15 -0.84 2.18
N LEU A 187 1.33 -1.18 3.46
CA LEU A 187 2.64 -1.57 3.99
C LEU A 187 3.17 -2.85 3.35
N THR A 188 2.31 -3.82 3.04
CA THR A 188 2.66 -5.00 2.25
C THR A 188 3.10 -4.59 0.83
N GLY A 189 2.42 -3.62 0.22
CA GLY A 189 2.80 -3.11 -1.10
C GLY A 189 4.13 -2.35 -1.11
N LEU A 190 4.41 -1.59 -0.04
CA LEU A 190 5.65 -0.82 0.11
C LEU A 190 6.85 -1.70 0.48
N LEU A 191 6.66 -2.63 1.42
CA LEU A 191 7.75 -3.40 2.03
C LEU A 191 7.92 -4.79 1.40
N GLY A 192 6.86 -5.39 0.86
CA GLY A 192 6.90 -6.77 0.38
C GLY A 192 7.87 -6.99 -0.77
N GLY A 193 7.82 -6.13 -1.80
CA GLY A 193 8.76 -6.19 -2.92
C GLY A 193 10.20 -5.97 -2.49
N ALA A 194 10.43 -4.98 -1.60
CA ALA A 194 11.75 -4.67 -1.06
C ALA A 194 12.30 -5.79 -0.19
N PHE A 195 11.46 -6.43 0.63
CA PHE A 195 11.85 -7.57 1.45
C PHE A 195 12.26 -8.77 0.61
N ILE A 196 11.46 -9.13 -0.40
CA ILE A 196 11.78 -10.24 -1.32
C ILE A 196 13.10 -9.95 -2.04
N ALA A 197 13.27 -8.74 -2.58
CA ALA A 197 14.50 -8.35 -3.28
C ALA A 197 15.72 -8.34 -2.34
N ALA A 198 15.60 -7.79 -1.13
CA ALA A 198 16.68 -7.71 -0.15
C ALA A 198 17.08 -9.10 0.37
N ALA A 199 16.12 -10.01 0.59
CA ALA A 199 16.39 -11.38 0.96
C ALA A 199 17.18 -12.11 -0.14
N MET A 200 16.81 -11.95 -1.41
CA MET A 200 17.55 -12.53 -2.54
C MET A 200 18.95 -11.92 -2.69
N LEU A 201 19.11 -10.62 -2.45
CA LEU A 201 20.42 -9.98 -2.45
C LEU A 201 21.30 -10.52 -1.32
N HIS A 202 20.75 -10.65 -0.11
CA HIS A 202 21.49 -11.21 1.02
C HIS A 202 21.95 -12.65 0.76
N LEU A 203 21.08 -13.49 0.19
CA LEU A 203 21.45 -14.85 -0.21
C LEU A 203 22.55 -14.85 -1.28
N ALA A 204 22.46 -13.96 -2.27
CA ALA A 204 23.49 -13.85 -3.30
C ALA A 204 24.86 -13.41 -2.73
N ILE A 205 24.88 -12.43 -1.81
CA ILE A 205 26.11 -12.00 -1.12
C ILE A 205 26.75 -13.18 -0.38
N ARG A 206 25.95 -13.94 0.38
CA ARG A 206 26.44 -15.12 1.10
C ARG A 206 26.99 -16.18 0.16
N SER A 207 26.28 -16.49 -0.93
CA SER A 207 26.74 -17.50 -1.89
C SER A 207 28.03 -17.10 -2.60
N THR A 208 28.27 -15.80 -2.81
CA THR A 208 29.54 -15.33 -3.39
C THR A 208 30.71 -15.33 -2.41
N ALA A 209 30.44 -15.27 -1.10
CA ALA A 209 31.47 -15.30 -0.05
C ALA A 209 31.95 -16.72 0.28
N GLU A 210 31.13 -17.74 0.03
CA GLU A 210 31.43 -19.16 0.28
C GLU A 210 31.53 -19.94 -1.06
N PRO A 211 32.65 -19.84 -1.79
CA PRO A 211 32.78 -20.35 -3.16
C PRO A 211 32.78 -21.88 -3.31
N THR A 212 32.74 -22.63 -2.20
CA THR A 212 32.74 -24.11 -2.21
C THR A 212 31.37 -24.71 -2.58
N ALA A 213 30.29 -23.94 -2.53
CA ALA A 213 28.99 -24.37 -3.01
C ALA A 213 28.80 -23.93 -4.46
N SER A 214 28.57 -24.87 -5.38
CA SER A 214 28.09 -24.52 -6.71
C SER A 214 26.86 -23.61 -6.56
N LEU A 215 26.87 -22.45 -7.22
CA LEU A 215 25.79 -21.44 -7.13
C LEU A 215 24.41 -22.00 -7.49
N LEU A 216 24.38 -23.15 -8.16
CA LEU A 216 23.19 -23.90 -8.55
C LEU A 216 23.33 -25.33 -7.99
N PRO A 217 22.24 -25.94 -7.51
CA PRO A 217 22.22 -27.38 -7.24
C PRO A 217 22.69 -28.15 -8.48
N ALA A 218 23.52 -29.17 -8.30
CA ALA A 218 24.08 -29.97 -9.40
C ALA A 218 23.01 -30.59 -10.32
N GLU A 219 21.79 -30.74 -9.82
CA GLU A 219 20.65 -31.33 -10.54
C GLU A 219 19.90 -30.32 -11.42
N TRP A 220 20.20 -29.02 -11.32
CA TRP A 220 19.53 -28.01 -12.13
C TRP A 220 20.16 -27.92 -13.53
N LEU A 221 19.38 -28.29 -14.55
CA LEU A 221 19.70 -28.12 -15.98
C LEU A 221 19.59 -26.65 -16.41
N ILE A 222 20.34 -25.76 -15.76
CA ILE A 222 20.40 -24.35 -16.13
C ILE A 222 21.61 -24.15 -17.05
N GLU A 223 21.34 -23.62 -18.25
CA GLU A 223 22.40 -23.22 -19.18
C GLU A 223 23.37 -22.24 -18.49
N PRO A 224 24.69 -22.36 -18.70
CA PRO A 224 25.65 -21.40 -18.16
C PRO A 224 25.31 -19.98 -18.64
N PRO A 225 25.50 -18.95 -17.80
CA PRO A 225 25.16 -17.58 -18.16
C PRO A 225 25.90 -17.18 -19.44
N ARG A 226 25.12 -16.73 -20.42
CA ARG A 226 25.66 -16.37 -21.73
C ARG A 226 26.44 -15.06 -21.60
N VAL A 227 27.76 -15.14 -21.74
CA VAL A 227 28.65 -13.98 -21.70
C VAL A 227 28.56 -13.23 -23.03
N VAL A 228 28.33 -11.91 -22.96
CA VAL A 228 28.44 -11.04 -24.13
C VAL A 228 29.91 -10.70 -24.31
N SER A 229 30.55 -11.28 -25.32
CA SER A 229 32.00 -11.22 -25.58
C SER A 229 32.57 -9.80 -25.79
N ASN A 230 31.71 -8.81 -26.05
CA ASN A 230 32.11 -7.43 -26.34
C ASN A 230 32.07 -6.50 -25.13
N LEU A 231 31.59 -6.95 -23.96
CA LEU A 231 31.74 -6.19 -22.72
C LEU A 231 33.13 -6.47 -22.14
N ARG A 232 34.03 -5.48 -22.22
CA ARG A 232 35.32 -5.50 -21.52
C ARG A 232 35.21 -4.67 -20.23
N PRO A 233 35.53 -5.23 -19.05
CA PRO A 233 35.85 -6.65 -18.78
C PRO A 233 34.60 -7.55 -18.76
N PRO A 234 34.72 -8.85 -19.13
CA PRO A 234 33.62 -9.80 -19.03
C PRO A 234 33.21 -9.96 -17.57
N LEU A 235 31.92 -9.79 -17.29
CA LEU A 235 31.38 -9.95 -15.94
C LEU A 235 31.30 -11.44 -15.59
N ASP A 236 31.90 -11.82 -14.46
CA ASP A 236 31.72 -13.16 -13.89
C ASP A 236 30.25 -13.41 -13.53
N ALA A 237 29.82 -14.67 -13.59
CA ALA A 237 28.45 -15.11 -13.32
C ALA A 237 27.98 -14.69 -11.93
N ALA A 238 28.84 -14.86 -10.92
CA ALA A 238 28.56 -14.49 -9.55
C ALA A 238 28.37 -12.97 -9.42
N HIS A 239 29.21 -12.20 -10.10
CA HIS A 239 29.13 -10.74 -10.09
C HIS A 239 27.88 -10.24 -10.82
N ALA A 240 27.51 -10.84 -11.96
CA ALA A 240 26.29 -10.53 -12.70
C ALA A 240 25.03 -10.81 -11.86
N LEU A 241 25.02 -11.92 -11.10
CA LEU A 241 23.95 -12.23 -10.16
C LEU A 241 23.83 -11.14 -9.09
N LEU A 242 24.93 -10.72 -8.47
CA LEU A 242 24.91 -9.64 -7.48
C LEU A 242 24.37 -8.34 -8.07
N VAL A 243 24.84 -7.93 -9.24
CA VAL A 243 24.35 -6.72 -9.92
C VAL A 243 22.85 -6.81 -10.22
N SER A 244 22.37 -7.97 -10.69
CA SER A 244 20.93 -8.21 -10.91
C SER A 244 20.12 -8.06 -9.62
N ARG A 245 20.57 -8.64 -8.50
CA ARG A 245 19.87 -8.53 -7.21
C ARG A 245 19.91 -7.11 -6.64
N ARG A 246 21.02 -6.39 -6.79
CA ARG A 246 21.14 -4.97 -6.44
C ARG A 246 20.16 -4.10 -7.23
N ASN A 247 20.08 -4.32 -8.54
CA ASN A 247 19.14 -3.63 -9.41
C ASN A 247 17.68 -3.91 -8.99
N LEU A 248 17.36 -5.17 -8.66
CA LEU A 248 16.03 -5.52 -8.19
C LEU A 248 15.64 -4.82 -6.88
N VAL A 249 16.57 -4.67 -5.94
CA VAL A 249 16.32 -3.90 -4.71
C VAL A 249 16.05 -2.43 -5.05
N SER A 250 16.91 -1.80 -5.86
CA SER A 250 16.68 -0.41 -6.29
C SER A 250 15.36 -0.25 -7.06
N LEU A 251 14.96 -1.23 -7.89
CA LEU A 251 13.67 -1.23 -8.58
C LEU A 251 12.51 -1.32 -7.60
N SER A 252 12.63 -2.14 -6.55
CA SER A 252 11.59 -2.29 -5.53
C SER A 252 11.40 -1.03 -4.69
N THR A 253 12.48 -0.37 -4.25
CA THR A 253 12.43 0.88 -3.50
C THR A 253 11.92 2.03 -4.37
N PHE A 254 12.27 2.02 -5.65
CA PHE A 254 11.75 2.92 -6.67
C PHE A 254 10.23 2.78 -6.87
N CYS A 255 9.72 1.56 -7.07
CA CYS A 255 8.29 1.28 -7.17
C CYS A 255 7.55 1.69 -5.89
N ALA A 256 8.09 1.36 -4.72
CA ALA A 256 7.51 1.78 -3.43
C ALA A 256 7.43 3.30 -3.31
N THR A 257 8.45 4.03 -3.78
CA THR A 257 8.44 5.51 -3.79
C THR A 257 7.33 6.06 -4.68
N ILE A 258 7.15 5.50 -5.89
CA ILE A 258 6.03 5.87 -6.77
C ILE A 258 4.69 5.61 -6.06
N LEU A 259 4.54 4.45 -5.39
CA LEU A 259 3.31 4.12 -4.67
C LEU A 259 3.02 5.12 -3.53
N ILE A 260 4.03 5.52 -2.76
CA ILE A 260 3.90 6.57 -1.73
C ILE A 260 3.41 7.87 -2.37
N VAL A 261 4.01 8.30 -3.48
CA VAL A 261 3.61 9.52 -4.20
C VAL A 261 2.15 9.47 -4.62
N HIS A 262 1.68 8.34 -5.16
CA HIS A 262 0.27 8.15 -5.53
C HIS A 262 -0.66 8.29 -4.33
N VAL A 263 -0.34 7.62 -3.22
CA VAL A 263 -1.18 7.64 -2.00
C VAL A 263 -1.17 9.03 -1.35
N CYS A 264 -0.01 9.67 -1.25
CA CYS A 264 0.13 11.02 -0.74
C CYS A 264 -0.63 12.02 -1.62
N ALA A 265 -0.50 11.93 -2.94
CA ALA A 265 -1.24 12.80 -3.87
C ALA A 265 -2.75 12.59 -3.73
N SER A 266 -3.21 11.35 -3.61
CA SER A 266 -4.62 11.04 -3.40
C SER A 266 -5.14 11.68 -2.10
N ARG A 267 -4.42 11.48 -0.98
CA ARG A 267 -4.77 12.08 0.31
C ARG A 267 -4.76 13.61 0.29
N VAL A 268 -3.73 14.23 -0.25
CA VAL A 268 -3.59 15.69 -0.31
C VAL A 268 -4.70 16.30 -1.19
N THR A 269 -4.97 15.69 -2.34
CA THR A 269 -6.04 16.18 -3.22
C THR A 269 -7.41 16.00 -2.59
N GLU A 270 -7.67 14.89 -1.92
CA GLU A 270 -8.92 14.68 -1.19
C GLU A 270 -9.08 15.67 -0.03
N ALA A 271 -8.06 15.85 0.81
CA ALA A 271 -8.07 16.81 1.92
C ALA A 271 -8.33 18.24 1.43
N ARG A 272 -7.74 18.64 0.30
CA ARG A 272 -8.00 19.95 -0.33
C ARG A 272 -9.43 20.10 -0.84
N HIS A 273 -10.02 19.04 -1.40
CA HIS A 273 -11.40 19.09 -1.92
C HIS A 273 -12.44 19.07 -0.80
N ARG A 274 -12.25 18.26 0.24
CA ARG A 274 -13.15 18.18 1.41
C ARG A 274 -13.29 19.53 2.14
N ARG A 275 -12.27 20.40 2.07
CA ARG A 275 -12.33 21.77 2.60
C ARG A 275 -13.29 22.69 1.82
N LYS A 276 -13.53 22.41 0.54
CA LYS A 276 -14.33 23.27 -0.35
C LYS A 276 -15.78 22.81 -0.49
N VAL A 277 -16.02 21.50 -0.43
CA VAL A 277 -17.34 20.91 -0.68
C VAL A 277 -17.57 19.76 0.29
N GLN A 278 -18.69 19.80 1.02
CA GLN A 278 -19.18 18.65 1.77
C GLN A 278 -19.90 17.71 0.80
N VAL A 279 -19.45 16.46 0.74
CA VAL A 279 -19.96 15.45 -0.18
C VAL A 279 -20.43 14.25 0.64
N PRO A 280 -21.55 13.59 0.25
CA PRO A 280 -21.99 12.37 0.90
C PRO A 280 -20.86 11.33 1.02
N ALA A 281 -20.85 10.61 2.14
CA ALA A 281 -19.84 9.59 2.43
C ALA A 281 -19.80 8.53 1.31
N GLY A 282 -18.60 8.26 0.78
CA GLY A 282 -18.36 7.21 -0.22
C GLY A 282 -18.10 7.68 -1.66
N GLU A 283 -18.34 8.95 -1.99
CA GLU A 283 -17.98 9.53 -3.30
C GLU A 283 -16.74 10.43 -3.23
N LEU A 284 -15.74 10.18 -4.09
CA LEU A 284 -14.58 11.06 -4.24
C LEU A 284 -14.84 12.13 -5.30
N HIS A 285 -15.01 13.38 -4.85
CA HIS A 285 -15.30 14.52 -5.74
C HIS A 285 -14.11 14.93 -6.62
N HIS A 286 -12.87 14.64 -6.21
CA HIS A 286 -11.69 15.00 -7.00
C HIS A 286 -11.55 14.15 -8.27
N VAL A 287 -12.24 13.00 -8.34
CA VAL A 287 -12.19 12.09 -9.48
C VAL A 287 -13.27 12.49 -10.50
N PRO A 288 -12.91 12.89 -11.73
CA PRO A 288 -13.90 13.25 -12.74
C PRO A 288 -14.85 12.10 -13.06
N ARG A 289 -16.14 12.39 -13.20
CA ARG A 289 -17.16 11.43 -13.66
C ARG A 289 -17.00 11.02 -15.12
N LYS A 290 -16.41 11.90 -15.96
CA LYS A 290 -16.10 11.60 -17.36
C LYS A 290 -14.83 10.75 -17.43
N GLU A 291 -14.94 9.55 -17.99
CA GLU A 291 -13.83 8.58 -18.08
C GLU A 291 -12.61 9.15 -18.81
N SER A 292 -12.82 9.79 -19.97
CA SER A 292 -11.74 10.34 -20.78
C SER A 292 -10.94 11.41 -20.03
N ARG A 293 -11.62 12.30 -19.30
CA ARG A 293 -10.96 13.33 -18.48
C ARG A 293 -10.14 12.69 -17.35
N ARG A 294 -10.66 11.63 -16.74
CA ARG A 294 -9.95 10.90 -15.68
C ARG A 294 -8.69 10.23 -16.20
N THR A 295 -8.76 9.52 -17.32
CA THR A 295 -7.60 8.90 -17.97
C THR A 295 -6.58 9.94 -18.41
N TYR A 296 -7.03 11.06 -19.00
CA TYR A 296 -6.13 12.16 -19.38
C TYR A 296 -5.38 12.74 -18.17
N LEU A 297 -6.07 13.01 -17.06
CA LEU A 297 -5.42 13.48 -15.83
C LEU A 297 -4.43 12.44 -15.30
N TYR A 298 -4.79 11.16 -15.31
CA TYR A 298 -3.90 10.06 -14.91
C TYR A 298 -2.61 10.02 -15.75
N MET A 299 -2.72 10.18 -17.06
CA MET A 299 -1.57 10.24 -17.96
C MET A 299 -0.69 11.45 -17.66
N LEU A 300 -1.28 12.62 -17.45
CA LEU A 300 -0.54 13.84 -17.09
C LEU A 300 0.21 13.67 -15.77
N PHE A 301 -0.43 13.07 -14.76
CA PHE A 301 0.21 12.75 -13.49
C PHE A 301 1.34 11.74 -13.65
N THR A 302 1.13 10.68 -14.45
CA THR A 302 2.15 9.67 -14.74
C THR A 302 3.41 10.30 -15.35
N VAL A 303 3.25 11.15 -16.36
CA VAL A 303 4.37 11.89 -16.97
C VAL A 303 5.03 12.82 -15.96
N SER A 304 4.24 13.55 -15.16
CA SER A 304 4.76 14.47 -14.14
C SER A 304 5.58 13.75 -13.06
N VAL A 305 5.10 12.62 -12.54
CA VAL A 305 5.81 11.80 -11.56
C VAL A 305 7.08 11.20 -12.16
N THR A 306 7.02 10.74 -13.41
CA THR A 306 8.20 10.19 -14.10
C THR A 306 9.29 11.25 -14.24
N LEU A 307 8.94 12.44 -14.71
CA LEU A 307 9.87 13.57 -14.84
C LEU A 307 10.41 14.01 -13.49
N TRP A 308 9.54 14.15 -12.47
CA TRP A 308 9.95 14.55 -11.13
C TRP A 308 10.95 13.56 -10.52
N ILE A 309 10.68 12.25 -10.57
CA ILE A 309 11.60 11.25 -10.03
C ILE A 309 12.92 11.22 -10.82
N LEU A 310 12.88 11.37 -12.14
CA LEU A 310 14.09 11.45 -12.96
C LEU A 310 14.95 12.67 -12.55
N CYS A 311 14.32 13.84 -12.36
CA CYS A 311 15.00 15.03 -11.88
C CYS A 311 15.59 14.83 -10.47
N VAL A 312 14.84 14.21 -9.55
CA VAL A 312 15.32 13.90 -8.20
C VAL A 312 16.55 12.98 -8.27
N LYS A 313 16.51 11.93 -9.09
CA LYS A 313 17.64 11.02 -9.26
C LYS A 313 18.88 11.74 -9.79
N ILE A 314 18.73 12.53 -10.86
CA ILE A 314 19.84 13.29 -11.44
C ILE A 314 20.40 14.26 -10.40
N ALA A 315 19.53 14.96 -9.66
CA ALA A 315 19.96 15.90 -8.63
C ALA A 315 20.71 15.21 -7.47
N LEU A 316 20.26 14.04 -7.03
CA LEU A 316 20.94 13.25 -5.99
C LEU A 316 22.32 12.77 -6.46
N ALA A 317 22.42 12.33 -7.72
CA ALA A 317 23.68 11.88 -8.31
C ALA A 317 24.69 13.04 -8.47
N GLU A 318 24.28 14.15 -9.08
CA GLU A 318 25.18 15.26 -9.45
C GLU A 318 25.50 16.20 -8.28
N PHE A 319 24.49 16.61 -7.49
CA PHE A 319 24.70 17.63 -6.46
C PHE A 319 25.09 17.05 -5.10
N ALA A 320 24.45 15.95 -4.70
CA ALA A 320 24.63 15.38 -3.37
C ALA A 320 25.66 14.24 -3.33
N LYS A 321 26.08 13.71 -4.49
CA LYS A 321 26.90 12.48 -4.62
C LYS A 321 26.31 11.31 -3.83
N VAL A 322 24.98 11.23 -3.82
CA VAL A 322 24.22 10.22 -3.08
C VAL A 322 23.86 9.09 -4.04
N GLY A 323 24.31 7.87 -3.72
CA GLY A 323 24.16 6.68 -4.56
C GLY A 323 22.76 6.03 -4.57
N ILE A 324 21.69 6.79 -4.33
CA ILE A 324 20.31 6.28 -4.35
C ILE A 324 19.90 5.94 -5.78
N TRP A 325 19.41 4.72 -5.99
CA TRP A 325 19.01 4.15 -7.27
C TRP A 325 20.13 4.15 -8.32
N GLN A 326 21.39 4.11 -7.89
CA GLN A 326 22.54 4.09 -8.79
C GLN A 326 22.58 2.86 -9.70
N ASN A 327 21.97 1.75 -9.28
CA ASN A 327 21.93 0.50 -10.05
C ASN A 327 20.94 0.54 -11.23
N LEU A 328 20.07 1.55 -11.28
CA LEU A 328 19.14 1.75 -12.39
C LEU A 328 19.72 2.80 -13.33
N SER A 329 19.73 2.56 -14.63
CA SER A 329 20.02 3.59 -15.63
C SER A 329 18.87 4.60 -15.76
N ASN A 330 19.12 5.76 -16.36
CA ASN A 330 18.08 6.78 -16.57
C ASN A 330 16.96 6.29 -17.49
N ALA A 331 17.31 5.51 -18.52
CA ALA A 331 16.34 4.88 -19.41
C ALA A 331 15.48 3.84 -18.66
N GLU A 332 16.10 3.03 -17.81
CA GLU A 332 15.38 2.05 -16.98
C GLU A 332 14.44 2.73 -15.99
N VAL A 333 14.83 3.86 -15.39
CA VAL A 333 13.97 4.66 -14.52
C VAL A 333 12.72 5.16 -15.26
N VAL A 334 12.87 5.69 -16.46
CA VAL A 334 11.74 6.16 -17.27
C VAL A 334 10.83 4.98 -17.65
N ALA A 335 11.40 3.89 -18.16
CA ALA A 335 10.65 2.71 -18.58
C ALA A 335 9.90 2.06 -17.41
N ALA A 336 10.58 1.83 -16.28
CA ALA A 336 10.00 1.26 -15.07
C ALA A 336 8.89 2.17 -14.50
N SER A 337 9.10 3.49 -14.47
CA SER A 337 8.09 4.42 -13.93
C SER A 337 6.81 4.41 -14.74
N VAL A 338 6.91 4.50 -16.07
CA VAL A 338 5.76 4.49 -16.95
C VAL A 338 5.04 3.15 -16.88
N PHE A 339 5.79 2.04 -16.93
CA PHE A 339 5.21 0.71 -16.91
C PHE A 339 4.57 0.37 -15.56
N TYR A 340 5.21 0.69 -14.44
CA TYR A 340 4.67 0.45 -13.10
C TYR A 340 3.35 1.20 -12.89
N GLN A 341 3.31 2.49 -13.25
CA GLN A 341 2.09 3.30 -13.13
C GLN A 341 0.98 2.78 -14.07
N PHE A 342 1.31 2.45 -15.32
CA PHE A 342 0.37 1.82 -16.24
C PHE A 342 -0.19 0.49 -15.70
N SER A 343 0.67 -0.35 -15.12
CA SER A 343 0.30 -1.62 -14.51
C SER A 343 -0.65 -1.40 -13.32
N LEU A 344 -0.34 -0.46 -12.42
CA LEU A 344 -1.19 -0.10 -11.30
C LEU A 344 -2.60 0.30 -11.77
N TYR A 345 -2.68 1.20 -12.76
CA TYR A 345 -3.96 1.69 -13.28
C TYR A 345 -4.74 0.62 -14.05
N SER A 346 -4.07 -0.24 -14.80
CA SER A 346 -4.73 -1.30 -15.56
C SER A 346 -5.23 -2.41 -14.64
N ALA A 347 -4.40 -2.87 -13.69
CA ALA A 347 -4.75 -3.95 -12.78
C ALA A 347 -5.90 -3.56 -11.84
N VAL A 348 -5.90 -2.33 -11.31
CA VAL A 348 -7.00 -1.85 -10.43
C VAL A 348 -8.33 -1.75 -11.19
N ARG A 349 -8.30 -1.53 -12.51
CA ARG A 349 -9.49 -1.48 -13.36
C ARG A 349 -10.00 -2.85 -13.74
N LEU A 350 -9.10 -3.75 -14.11
CA LEU A 350 -9.48 -5.08 -14.59
C LEU A 350 -9.94 -5.98 -13.44
N ALA A 351 -9.33 -5.87 -12.26
CA ALA A 351 -9.60 -6.77 -11.14
C ALA A 351 -10.89 -6.45 -10.38
N HIS A 352 -11.51 -5.27 -10.56
CA HIS A 352 -12.77 -4.83 -9.95
C HIS A 352 -13.06 -5.43 -8.56
N HIS A 353 -12.52 -4.84 -7.49
CA HIS A 353 -12.57 -5.36 -6.11
C HIS A 353 -11.73 -6.63 -5.84
N GLY A 354 -10.90 -7.09 -6.78
CA GLY A 354 -10.04 -8.25 -6.59
C GLY A 354 -8.85 -8.02 -5.66
N PHE A 355 -8.34 -6.78 -5.58
CA PHE A 355 -7.12 -6.45 -4.85
C PHE A 355 -7.34 -5.39 -3.75
N THR A 356 -6.62 -5.56 -2.65
CA THR A 356 -6.24 -4.45 -1.76
C THR A 356 -5.17 -3.58 -2.44
N LEU A 357 -4.92 -2.36 -1.92
CA LEU A 357 -3.88 -1.49 -2.48
C LEU A 357 -2.49 -2.12 -2.35
N GLY A 358 -2.23 -2.82 -1.26
CA GLY A 358 -0.99 -3.57 -1.03
C GLY A 358 -0.72 -4.66 -2.05
N GLU A 359 -1.69 -5.55 -2.24
CA GLU A 359 -1.61 -6.64 -3.21
C GLU A 359 -1.44 -6.09 -4.63
N LEU A 360 -2.17 -5.02 -4.98
CA LEU A 360 -2.03 -4.33 -6.26
C LEU A 360 -0.59 -3.80 -6.45
N GLY A 361 -0.04 -3.12 -5.44
CA GLY A 361 1.33 -2.60 -5.48
C GLY A 361 2.37 -3.70 -5.68
N LEU A 362 2.21 -4.84 -4.99
CA LEU A 362 3.11 -5.99 -5.07
C LEU A 362 3.02 -6.70 -6.44
N VAL A 363 1.80 -6.90 -6.96
CA VAL A 363 1.57 -7.51 -8.28
C VAL A 363 2.15 -6.61 -9.38
N SER A 364 1.90 -5.30 -9.33
CA SER A 364 2.47 -4.35 -10.30
C SER A 364 3.99 -4.25 -10.21
N PHE A 365 4.58 -4.42 -9.02
CA PHE A 365 6.03 -4.52 -8.86
C PHE A 365 6.56 -5.77 -9.57
N GLY A 366 5.95 -6.94 -9.33
CA GLY A 366 6.32 -8.19 -10.01
C GLY A 366 6.21 -8.08 -11.53
N ALA A 367 5.13 -7.50 -12.05
CA ALA A 367 4.97 -7.23 -13.47
C ALA A 367 6.07 -6.31 -14.01
N THR A 368 6.45 -5.28 -13.26
CA THR A 368 7.50 -4.34 -13.66
C THR A 368 8.87 -5.00 -13.64
N ALA A 369 9.18 -5.82 -12.64
CA ALA A 369 10.43 -6.58 -12.59
C ALA A 369 10.58 -7.51 -13.82
N LEU A 370 9.52 -8.23 -14.20
CA LEU A 370 9.51 -9.08 -15.39
C LEU A 370 9.65 -8.28 -16.69
N PHE A 371 8.99 -7.13 -16.78
CA PHE A 371 9.13 -6.22 -17.92
C PHE A 371 10.58 -5.71 -18.06
N MET A 372 11.21 -5.30 -16.97
CA MET A 372 12.59 -4.83 -16.95
C MET A 372 13.57 -5.94 -17.36
N GLU A 373 13.36 -7.16 -16.86
CA GLU A 373 14.14 -8.33 -17.27
C GLU A 373 14.00 -8.60 -18.77
N MET A 374 12.77 -8.62 -19.28
CA MET A 374 12.50 -8.80 -20.71
C MET A 374 13.14 -7.71 -21.57
N MET A 375 13.08 -6.46 -21.13
CA MET A 375 13.72 -5.33 -21.81
C MET A 375 15.25 -5.50 -21.85
N ASN A 376 15.85 -5.87 -20.72
CA ASN A 376 17.30 -6.10 -20.62
C ASN A 376 17.78 -7.27 -21.48
N LEU A 377 17.03 -8.38 -21.49
CA LEU A 377 17.31 -9.52 -22.38
C LEU A 377 17.17 -9.14 -23.86
N THR A 378 16.17 -8.32 -24.20
CA THR A 378 15.95 -7.86 -25.58
C THR A 378 17.08 -6.93 -26.03
N MET A 379 17.49 -5.98 -25.18
CA MET A 379 18.63 -5.10 -25.47
C MET A 379 19.93 -5.89 -25.64
N ALA A 380 20.17 -6.90 -24.80
CA ALA A 380 21.34 -7.78 -24.93
C ALA A 380 21.33 -8.55 -26.28
N ARG A 381 20.17 -9.07 -26.69
CA ARG A 381 20.00 -9.75 -27.98
C ARG A 381 20.23 -8.82 -29.18
N VAL A 382 19.71 -7.59 -29.11
CA VAL A 382 19.86 -6.60 -30.20
C VAL A 382 21.32 -6.15 -30.33
N ARG A 383 22.02 -5.90 -29.22
CA ARG A 383 23.45 -5.54 -29.24
C ARG A 383 24.27 -6.66 -29.87
N ARG A 384 24.02 -7.91 -29.48
CA ARG A 384 24.70 -9.07 -30.08
C ARG A 384 24.56 -9.13 -31.60
N ARG A 385 23.38 -8.86 -32.15
CA ARG A 385 23.13 -8.88 -33.60
C ARG A 385 23.84 -7.75 -34.36
N ARG A 386 24.24 -6.67 -33.70
CA ARG A 386 24.98 -5.58 -34.35
C ARG A 386 26.48 -5.85 -34.43
N ASP A 387 26.98 -6.71 -33.56
CA ASP A 387 28.42 -6.91 -33.40
C ASP A 387 28.93 -8.25 -33.98
N GLY A 388 28.04 -9.08 -34.51
CA GLY A 388 28.37 -10.31 -35.24
C GLY A 388 27.71 -10.28 -36.60
#